data_AF-A0A7Y4WMK8-F1
#
_entry.id   AF-A0A7Y4WMK8-F1
#
_cell.length_a   1.000
_cell.length_b   1.000
_cell.length_c   1.000
_cell.angle_alpha   90.00
_cell.angle_beta   90.00
_cell.angle_gamma   90.00
#
_symmetry.space_group_name_H-M   'P 1'
#
loop_
_entity.id
_entity.type
_entity.pdbx_description
1 polymer ?
#
loop_
_entity_poly.entity_id
_entity_poly.type
_entity_poly.pdbx_seq_one_letter_code
_entity_poly.pdbx_strand_id
1 'polypeptide(L)' 'MDRTYLKYLQFNKEDTLNDIAQLIDQVKKFQGHAHVIWHNSSFDFDGEWKGFAKVFEKIINFKLSRK' A
#
# COMPACT_ATOMS: atom_id res chain seq x y z
N MET A 1 -6.06 5.99 1.89
CA MET A 1 -6.58 5.05 0.87
C MET A 1 -7.74 5.70 0.15
N ASP A 2 -7.48 6.16 -1.06
CA ASP A 2 -8.44 6.93 -1.85
C ASP A 2 -9.59 6.03 -2.34
N ARG A 3 -10.83 6.48 -2.15
CA ARG A 3 -12.05 5.80 -2.63
C ARG A 3 -12.04 5.61 -4.14
N THR A 4 -11.29 6.44 -4.87
CA THR A 4 -11.07 6.36 -6.31
C THR A 4 -10.48 5.01 -6.72
N TYR A 5 -9.47 4.52 -5.98
CA TYR A 5 -8.81 3.25 -6.30
C TYR A 5 -9.74 2.04 -6.12
N LEU A 6 -10.61 2.08 -5.10
CA LEU A 6 -11.53 0.97 -4.82
C LEU A 6 -12.77 1.00 -5.70
N LYS A 7 -13.44 2.16 -5.81
CA LYS A 7 -14.77 2.26 -6.42
C LYS A 7 -14.74 2.54 -7.93
N TYR A 8 -13.69 3.19 -8.43
CA TYR A 8 -13.63 3.62 -9.84
C TYR A 8 -12.60 2.85 -10.64
N LEU A 9 -11.41 2.63 -10.07
CA LEU A 9 -10.32 1.98 -10.80
C LEU A 9 -10.31 0.45 -10.63
N GLN A 10 -11.13 -0.11 -9.73
CA GLN A 10 -11.22 -1.55 -9.44
C GLN A 10 -9.86 -2.24 -9.30
N PHE A 11 -8.88 -1.55 -8.71
CA PHE A 11 -7.51 -2.04 -8.70
C PHE A 11 -7.40 -3.38 -7.98
N ASN A 12 -6.77 -4.35 -8.63
CA ASN A 12 -6.40 -5.58 -7.97
C ASN A 12 -5.36 -5.25 -6.89
N LYS A 13 -5.47 -5.94 -5.74
CA LYS A 13 -4.58 -5.79 -4.59
C LYS A 13 -3.12 -6.07 -4.97
N GLU A 14 -2.89 -6.96 -5.94
CA GLU A 14 -1.56 -7.28 -6.44
C GLU A 14 -0.96 -6.15 -7.29
N ASP A 15 -1.74 -5.57 -8.20
CA ASP A 15 -1.30 -4.42 -9.00
C ASP A 15 -0.98 -3.21 -8.11
N THR A 16 -1.83 -2.98 -7.10
CA THR A 16 -1.60 -1.93 -6.09
C THR A 16 -0.25 -2.13 -5.37
N LEU A 17 0.10 -3.37 -5.04
CA LEU A 17 1.37 -3.68 -4.38
C LEU A 17 2.57 -3.45 -5.30
N ASN A 18 2.45 -3.79 -6.58
CA ASN A 18 3.49 -3.55 -7.57
C ASN A 18 3.75 -2.06 -7.77
N ASP A 19 2.69 -1.26 -7.89
CA ASP A 19 2.80 0.20 -8.04
C ASP A 19 3.46 0.83 -6.81
N ILE A 20 3.05 0.42 -5.60
CA ILE A 20 3.65 0.92 -4.35
C ILE A 20 5.12 0.50 -4.26
N ALA A 21 5.47 -0.72 -4.65
CA ALA A 21 6.87 -1.17 -4.69
C ALA A 21 7.72 -0.30 -5.62
N GLN A 22 7.21 -0.02 -6.83
CA GLN A 22 7.89 0.84 -7.81
C GLN A 22 8.09 2.27 -7.28
N LEU A 23 7.07 2.86 -6.65
CA LEU A 23 7.17 4.17 -6.03
C LEU A 23 8.22 4.20 -4.92
N ILE A 24 8.22 3.20 -4.04
CA ILE A 24 9.20 3.08 -2.96
C ILE A 24 10.62 2.92 -3.52
N ASP A 25 10.81 2.13 -4.58
CA ASP A 25 12.12 1.94 -5.21
C ASP A 25 12.62 3.22 -5.88
N GLN A 26 11.75 4.03 -6.50
CA GLN A 26 12.11 5.36 -7.01
C GLN A 26 12.56 6.29 -5.87
N VAL A 27 11.80 6.36 -4.78
CA VAL A 27 12.16 7.19 -3.63
C VAL A 27 13.51 6.75 -3.04
N LYS A 28 13.75 5.44 -2.90
CA LYS A 28 15.04 4.88 -2.45
C LYS A 28 16.20 5.24 -3.39
N LYS A 29 15.99 5.16 -4.71
CA LYS A 29 16.99 5.49 -5.73
C LYS A 29 17.51 6.92 -5.57
N PHE A 30 16.63 7.85 -5.19
CA PHE A 30 16.97 9.26 -5.02
C PHE A 30 17.13 9.68 -3.54
N GLN A 31 17.30 8.71 -2.63
CA GLN A 31 17.50 8.96 -1.19
C GLN A 31 16.40 9.83 -0.55
N GLY A 32 15.19 9.77 -1.09
CA GLY A 32 14.03 10.49 -0.57
C GLY A 32 13.34 9.77 0.59
N HIS A 33 12.29 10.38 1.10
CA HIS A 33 11.46 9.82 2.17
C HIS A 33 10.09 9.43 1.64
N ALA A 34 9.68 8.19 1.89
CA ALA A 34 8.34 7.72 1.57
C ALA A 34 7.48 7.75 2.84
N HIS A 35 6.37 8.48 2.80
CA HIS A 35 5.39 8.53 3.88
C HIS A 35 4.11 7.86 3.43
N VAL A 36 3.72 6.76 4.09
CA VAL A 36 2.50 6.01 3.77
C VAL A 36 1.39 6.47 4.70
N ILE A 37 0.28 6.92 4.14
CA ILE A 37 -0.92 7.32 4.89
C ILE A 37 -1.98 6.24 4.71
N TRP A 38 -2.54 5.78 5.82
CA TRP A 38 -3.53 4.70 5.85
C TRP A 38 -4.78 5.11 6.62
N HIS A 39 -5.94 4.57 6.25
CA HIS A 39 -7.18 4.80 7.01
C HIS A 39 -7.44 3.63 7.96
N ASN A 40 -7.92 3.92 9.16
CA ASN A 40 -8.25 2.89 10.16
C ASN A 40 -9.32 1.92 9.66
N SER A 41 -10.26 2.40 8.84
CA SER A 41 -11.30 1.57 8.20
C SER A 41 -10.76 0.48 7.29
N SER A 42 -9.48 0.54 6.90
CA SER A 42 -8.83 -0.50 6.09
C SER A 42 -8.39 -1.72 6.90
N PHE A 43 -8.51 -1.67 8.23
CA PHE A 43 -8.31 -2.80 9.14
C PHE A 43 -9.64 -3.45 9.59
N ASP A 44 -10.76 -2.99 9.04
CA ASP A 44 -12.06 -3.63 9.26
C ASP A 44 -12.19 -4.89 8.39
N PHE A 45 -12.61 -5.99 9.00
CA PHE A 45 -12.78 -7.29 8.37
C PHE A 45 -14.13 -7.45 7.66
N ASP A 46 -15.10 -6.59 7.94
CA ASP A 46 -16.45 -6.64 7.36
C ASP A 46 -16.81 -5.40 6.54
N GLY A 47 -15.92 -4.41 6.47
CA GLY A 47 -16.07 -3.20 5.68
C GLY A 47 -15.65 -3.32 4.20
N GLU A 48 -15.86 -2.23 3.44
CA GLU A 48 -15.52 -2.11 2.01
C GLU A 48 -14.04 -2.40 1.69
N TRP A 49 -13.16 -2.29 2.70
CA TRP A 49 -11.72 -2.48 2.57
C TRP A 49 -11.23 -3.85 3.03
N LYS A 50 -12.11 -4.85 3.06
CA LYS A 50 -11.79 -6.22 3.50
C LYS A 50 -10.53 -6.76 2.80
N GLY A 51 -9.56 -7.17 3.61
CA GLY A 51 -8.29 -7.75 3.16
C GLY A 51 -7.21 -6.73 2.77
N PHE A 52 -7.46 -5.43 2.90
CA PHE A 52 -6.42 -4.40 2.72
C PHE A 52 -5.44 -4.33 3.89
N ALA A 53 -5.79 -4.85 5.08
CA ALA A 53 -4.82 -5.09 6.15
C ALA A 53 -3.58 -5.87 5.67
N LYS A 54 -3.78 -6.91 4.85
CA LYS A 54 -2.68 -7.70 4.25
C LYS A 54 -1.84 -6.90 3.25
N VAL A 55 -2.43 -5.93 2.57
CA VAL A 55 -1.70 -5.02 1.67
C VAL A 55 -0.78 -4.13 2.49
N PHE A 56 -1.29 -3.55 3.58
CA PHE A 56 -0.47 -2.78 4.52
C PHE A 56 0.68 -3.59 5.10
N GLU A 57 0.42 -4.81 5.57
CA GLU A 57 1.44 -5.74 6.07
C GLU A 57 2.53 -6.04 5.03
N LYS A 58 2.16 -6.22 3.76
CA LYS A 58 3.15 -6.42 2.69
C LYS A 58 4.00 -5.17 2.44
N ILE A 59 3.39 -3.99 2.46
CA ILE A 59 4.08 -2.71 2.27
C ILE A 59 5.12 -2.47 3.36
N ILE A 60 4.78 -2.67 4.64
CA ILE A 60 5.74 -2.50 5.75
C ILE A 60 6.89 -3.52 5.67
N ASN A 61 6.65 -4.67 5.03
CA ASN A 61 7.67 -5.69 4.79
C ASN A 61 8.51 -5.45 3.52
N PHE A 62 8.20 -4.46 2.67
CA PHE A 62 8.94 -4.14 1.43
C PHE A 62 10.38 -3.65 1.62
N LYS A 63 10.89 -3.59 2.86
CA LYS A 63 12.30 -3.81 3.26
C LYS A 63 12.48 -3.29 4.69
N LEU A 64 12.31 -4.17 5.67
CA LEU A 64 12.93 -4.03 7.00
C LEU A 64 14.34 -4.63 7.05
N SER A 65 14.91 -5.10 5.91
CA SER A 65 16.31 -5.52 5.87
C SER A 65 17.23 -4.30 5.97
N ARG A 66 17.46 -3.85 7.20
CA ARG A 66 18.67 -3.10 7.54
C ARG A 66 19.86 -4.03 7.22
N LYS A 67 20.77 -3.53 6.38
CA LYS A 67 22.14 -4.07 6.33
C LYS A 67 22.82 -3.83 7.66
#